data_AF-A0A4C2A743-F1
#
_entry.id   AF-A0A4C2A743-F1
#
_cell.length_a   1.000
_cell.length_b   1.000
_cell.length_c   1.000
_cell.angle_alpha   90.00
_cell.angle_beta   90.00
_cell.angle_gamma   90.00
#
_symmetry.space_group_name_H-M   'P 1'
#
loop_
_entity.id
_entity.type
_entity.pdbx_description
1 polymer ?
#
loop_
_entity_poly.entity_id
_entity_poly.type
_entity_poly.pdbx_seq_one_letter_code
_entity_poly.pdbx_strand_id
1 'polypeptide(L)'
;MVDASELSIFTSVLQGLRPIEVATREVSGDKYCTSSKVIPLIHCLILKVESLQLEDSLGKDLQSLVLKEIAKRMSVIQNVTTLAIATIVDPRFKKVHFMNPLACSSAVTKIKDLIKTTAQNEVESDSLDHSEKPEDNFSLWEDHQKLVRKNWKTSKTDGTISDELFIFT
;
A
#
# COMPACT_ATOMS: atom_id res chain seq x y z
N MET A 1 25.81 -39.16 10.52
CA MET A 1 26.67 -38.60 9.45
C MET A 1 25.69 -38.23 8.34
N VAL A 2 25.54 -36.95 8.02
CA VAL A 2 24.57 -36.48 7.02
C VAL A 2 25.17 -36.75 5.64
N ASP A 3 24.42 -37.38 4.75
CA ASP A 3 24.91 -37.70 3.41
C ASP A 3 24.91 -36.46 2.51
N ALA A 4 25.76 -36.45 1.46
CA ALA A 4 25.87 -35.33 0.53
C ALA A 4 24.54 -35.04 -0.19
N SER A 5 23.74 -36.09 -0.44
CA SER A 5 22.40 -35.98 -1.02
C SER A 5 21.43 -35.24 -0.09
N GLU A 6 21.43 -35.57 1.20
CA GLU A 6 20.62 -34.91 2.22
C GLU A 6 21.00 -33.43 2.36
N LEU A 7 22.30 -33.11 2.29
CA LEU A 7 22.79 -31.73 2.38
C LEU A 7 22.37 -30.87 1.19
N SER A 8 22.30 -31.45 -0.01
CA SER A 8 21.74 -30.79 -1.20
C SER A 8 20.27 -30.46 -1.00
N ILE A 9 19.48 -31.43 -0.51
CA ILE A 9 18.07 -31.26 -0.23
C ILE A 9 17.83 -30.13 0.79
N PHE A 10 18.60 -30.10 1.88
CA PHE A 10 18.51 -29.02 2.88
C PHE A 10 18.82 -27.65 2.26
N THR A 11 19.81 -27.58 1.37
CA THR A 11 20.18 -26.34 0.69
C THR A 11 19.03 -25.83 -0.18
N SER A 12 18.40 -26.72 -0.95
CA SER A 12 17.23 -26.40 -1.79
C SER A 12 16.02 -25.93 -0.96
N VAL A 13 15.75 -26.58 0.18
CA VAL A 13 14.69 -26.15 1.11
C VAL A 13 14.98 -24.75 1.68
N LEU A 14 16.22 -24.50 2.11
CA LEU A 14 16.62 -23.19 2.63
C LEU A 14 16.49 -22.09 1.58
N GLN A 15 16.83 -22.39 0.32
CA GLN A 15 16.64 -21.45 -0.80
C GLN A 15 15.15 -21.14 -1.02
N GLY A 16 14.27 -22.14 -0.97
CA GLY A 16 12.82 -21.96 -1.10
C GLY A 16 12.18 -21.15 0.04
N LEU A 17 12.67 -21.31 1.28
CA LEU A 17 12.13 -20.62 2.45
C LEU A 17 12.68 -19.20 2.66
N ARG A 18 13.87 -18.90 2.13
CA ARG A 18 14.53 -17.60 2.29
C ARG A 18 13.64 -16.41 1.87
N PRO A 19 12.93 -16.41 0.72
CA PRO A 19 12.05 -15.30 0.36
C PRO A 19 10.95 -15.03 1.39
N ILE A 20 10.40 -16.08 2.01
CA ILE A 20 9.35 -15.98 3.03
C ILE A 20 9.92 -15.37 4.31
N GLU A 21 11.12 -15.79 4.70
CA GLU A 21 11.85 -15.24 5.85
C GLU A 21 12.09 -13.73 5.70
N VAL A 22 12.59 -13.31 4.53
CA VAL A 22 12.80 -11.89 4.24
C VAL A 22 11.48 -11.12 4.27
N ALA A 23 10.44 -11.61 3.61
CA ALA A 23 9.13 -10.95 3.59
C ALA A 23 8.53 -10.83 5.00
N THR A 24 8.67 -11.86 5.82
CA THR A 24 8.16 -11.88 7.20
C THR A 24 8.89 -10.87 8.07
N ARG A 25 10.22 -10.78 7.94
CA ARG A 25 11.02 -9.77 8.65
C ARG A 25 10.63 -8.35 8.24
N GLU A 26 10.41 -8.10 6.95
CA GLU A 26 9.97 -6.78 6.45
C GLU A 26 8.59 -6.37 6.97
N VAL A 27 7.63 -7.30 7.06
CA VAL A 27 6.29 -7.03 7.59
C VAL A 27 6.27 -6.93 9.13
N SER A 28 7.19 -7.61 9.81
CA SER A 28 7.28 -7.58 11.28
C SER A 28 7.99 -6.33 11.82
N GLY A 29 8.36 -5.39 10.95
CA GLY A 29 8.92 -4.11 11.37
C GLY A 29 7.89 -3.24 12.10
N ASP A 30 8.28 -2.72 13.25
CA ASP A 30 7.46 -1.85 14.11
C ASP A 30 7.81 -0.36 13.97
N LYS A 31 9.01 -0.05 13.46
CA LYS A 31 9.52 1.33 13.31
C LYS A 31 9.00 2.09 12.09
N TYR A 32 8.23 1.46 11.21
CA TYR A 32 7.70 2.07 9.99
C TYR A 32 6.32 1.55 9.65
N CYS A 33 5.55 2.32 8.87
CA CYS A 33 4.26 1.85 8.35
C CYS A 33 4.48 0.63 7.44
N THR A 34 4.01 -0.53 7.89
CA THR A 34 4.07 -1.79 7.14
C THR A 34 2.86 -1.94 6.21
N SER A 35 1.73 -1.30 6.53
CA SER A 35 0.48 -1.38 5.78
C SER A 35 0.63 -1.03 4.29
N SER A 36 1.43 -0.02 3.95
CA SER A 36 1.66 0.36 2.54
C SER A 36 2.61 -0.58 1.80
N LYS A 37 3.39 -1.41 2.52
CA LYS A 37 4.33 -2.36 1.95
C LYS A 37 3.73 -3.74 1.69
N VAL A 38 2.61 -4.08 2.33
CA VAL A 38 2.04 -5.44 2.28
C VAL A 38 1.78 -5.90 0.84
N ILE A 39 1.07 -5.10 0.03
CA ILE A 39 0.74 -5.46 -1.36
C ILE A 39 2.01 -5.56 -2.23
N PRO A 40 2.94 -4.56 -2.21
CA PRO A 40 4.23 -4.68 -2.88
C PRO A 40 5.03 -5.91 -2.48
N LEU A 41 5.12 -6.21 -1.18
CA LEU A 41 5.88 -7.34 -0.67
C LEU A 41 5.32 -8.67 -1.14
N ILE A 42 3.99 -8.84 -1.17
CA ILE A 42 3.36 -10.05 -1.71
C ILE A 42 3.69 -10.22 -3.19
N HIS A 43 3.58 -9.15 -3.98
CA HIS A 43 3.89 -9.21 -5.41
C HIS A 43 5.37 -9.56 -5.64
N CYS A 44 6.29 -8.89 -4.94
CA CYS A 44 7.72 -9.18 -5.02
C CYS A 44 8.05 -10.60 -4.52
N LEU A 45 7.35 -11.10 -3.49
CA LEU A 45 7.51 -12.47 -3.00
C LEU A 45 7.16 -13.49 -4.07
N ILE A 46 6.02 -13.31 -4.76
CA ILE A 46 5.59 -14.20 -5.85
C ILE A 46 6.66 -14.22 -6.94
N LEU A 47 7.08 -13.05 -7.45
CA LEU A 47 8.11 -12.95 -8.48
C LEU A 47 9.42 -13.63 -8.04
N LYS A 48 9.81 -13.47 -6.78
CA LYS A 48 11.04 -14.06 -6.27
C LYS A 48 10.95 -15.58 -6.18
N VAL A 49 9.84 -16.11 -5.67
CA VAL A 49 9.62 -17.55 -5.58
C VAL A 49 9.51 -18.16 -6.98
N GLU A 50 8.85 -17.52 -7.93
CA GLU A 50 8.78 -17.97 -9.33
C GLU A 50 10.16 -17.98 -10.02
N SER A 51 11.03 -17.02 -9.68
CA SER A 51 12.38 -16.93 -10.26
C SER A 51 13.37 -17.97 -9.73
N LEU A 52 13.04 -18.70 -8.65
CA LEU A 52 13.93 -19.71 -8.09
C LEU A 52 14.13 -20.88 -9.06
N GLN A 53 15.39 -21.16 -9.38
CA GLN A 53 15.79 -22.33 -10.15
C GLN A 53 16.21 -23.43 -9.16
N LEU A 54 15.31 -24.36 -8.90
CA LEU A 54 15.57 -25.52 -8.04
C LEU A 54 15.69 -26.76 -8.93
N GLU A 55 16.81 -27.46 -8.84
CA GLU A 55 17.09 -28.65 -9.66
C GLU A 55 16.44 -29.91 -9.05
N ASP A 56 16.39 -29.98 -7.72
CA ASP A 56 15.82 -31.10 -6.96
C ASP A 56 14.29 -31.20 -7.08
N SER A 57 13.78 -32.43 -7.16
CA SER A 57 12.33 -32.70 -7.20
C SER A 57 11.59 -32.14 -5.99
N LEU A 58 12.13 -32.36 -4.78
CA LEU A 58 11.55 -31.84 -3.55
C LEU A 58 11.53 -30.31 -3.52
N GLY A 59 12.56 -29.66 -4.07
CA GLY A 59 12.64 -28.21 -4.17
C GLY A 59 11.51 -27.65 -5.04
N LYS A 60 11.25 -28.27 -6.19
CA LYS A 60 10.14 -27.90 -7.09
C LYS A 60 8.77 -28.11 -6.44
N ASP A 61 8.60 -29.21 -5.71
CA ASP A 61 7.36 -29.48 -4.96
C ASP A 61 7.13 -28.42 -3.87
N LEU A 62 8.19 -28.04 -3.15
CA LEU A 62 8.13 -26.98 -2.15
C LEU A 62 7.78 -25.63 -2.80
N GLN A 63 8.41 -25.27 -3.91
CA GLN A 63 8.12 -24.03 -4.65
C GLN A 63 6.65 -23.97 -5.07
N SER A 64 6.12 -25.05 -5.65
CA SER A 64 4.72 -25.16 -6.04
C SER A 64 3.78 -25.02 -4.84
N LEU A 65 4.10 -25.68 -3.73
CA LEU A 65 3.32 -25.61 -2.49
C LEU A 65 3.32 -24.18 -1.91
N VAL A 66 4.47 -23.51 -1.90
CA VAL A 66 4.62 -22.13 -1.43
C VAL A 66 3.78 -21.18 -2.27
N LEU A 67 3.87 -21.25 -3.61
CA LEU A 67 3.06 -20.41 -4.50
C LEU A 67 1.57 -20.65 -4.29
N LYS A 68 1.15 -21.91 -4.12
CA LYS A 68 -0.24 -22.27 -3.84
C LYS A 68 -0.73 -21.67 -2.52
N GLU A 69 0.06 -21.74 -1.46
CA GLU A 69 -0.32 -21.16 -0.16
C GLU A 69 -0.31 -19.63 -0.18
N ILE A 70 0.63 -18.99 -0.90
CA ILE A 70 0.63 -17.54 -1.12
C ILE A 70 -0.65 -17.14 -1.87
N ALA A 71 -0.99 -17.79 -2.97
CA ALA A 71 -2.20 -17.49 -3.73
C ALA A 71 -3.46 -17.70 -2.86
N LYS A 72 -3.52 -18.77 -2.07
CA LYS A 72 -4.66 -19.07 -1.20
C LYS A 72 -4.87 -18.03 -0.10
N ARG A 73 -3.80 -17.60 0.58
CA ARG A 73 -3.90 -16.72 1.76
C ARG A 73 -3.78 -15.24 1.43
N MET A 74 -2.98 -14.90 0.42
CA MET A 74 -2.58 -13.52 0.13
C MET A 74 -3.38 -12.90 -1.03
N SER A 75 -4.14 -13.68 -1.81
CA SER A 75 -4.99 -13.14 -2.89
C SER A 75 -6.08 -12.18 -2.40
N VAL A 76 -6.62 -12.42 -1.21
CA VAL A 76 -7.67 -11.59 -0.59
C VAL A 76 -7.14 -10.28 -0.02
N ILE A 77 -5.82 -10.17 0.20
CA ILE A 77 -5.22 -9.00 0.86
C ILE A 77 -5.35 -7.73 0.03
N GLN A 78 -5.32 -7.84 -1.30
CA GLN A 78 -5.55 -6.69 -2.19
C GLN A 78 -6.98 -6.13 -2.08
N ASN A 79 -7.94 -6.93 -1.62
CA ASN A 79 -9.32 -6.48 -1.38
C ASN A 79 -9.50 -5.79 -0.02
N VAL A 80 -8.51 -5.90 0.88
CA VAL A 80 -8.54 -5.20 2.15
C VAL A 80 -8.33 -3.72 1.89
N THR A 81 -9.43 -2.97 2.02
CA THR A 81 -9.50 -1.56 1.63
C THR A 81 -8.42 -0.71 2.30
N THR A 82 -8.18 -0.91 3.61
CA THR A 82 -7.18 -0.14 4.35
C THR A 82 -5.77 -0.33 3.80
N LEU A 83 -5.40 -1.58 3.45
CA LEU A 83 -4.08 -1.89 2.89
C LEU A 83 -3.95 -1.37 1.46
N ALA A 84 -5.02 -1.50 0.67
CA ALA A 84 -5.05 -0.98 -0.69
C ALA A 84 -4.92 0.55 -0.72
N ILE A 85 -5.68 1.25 0.13
CA ILE A 85 -5.59 2.71 0.28
C ILE A 85 -4.20 3.13 0.74
N ALA A 86 -3.67 2.50 1.79
CA ALA A 86 -2.34 2.80 2.32
C ALA A 86 -1.24 2.61 1.25
N THR A 87 -1.36 1.59 0.40
CA THR A 87 -0.42 1.33 -0.69
C THR A 87 -0.53 2.39 -1.79
N ILE A 88 -1.75 2.78 -2.19
CA ILE A 88 -1.97 3.75 -3.28
C ILE A 88 -1.50 5.16 -2.89
N VAL A 89 -1.74 5.55 -1.63
CA VAL A 89 -1.35 6.88 -1.11
C VAL A 89 0.17 6.96 -0.90
N ASP A 90 0.87 5.84 -0.72
CA ASP A 90 2.33 5.82 -0.62
C ASP A 90 2.97 6.08 -2.00
N PRO A 91 3.69 7.20 -2.18
CA PRO A 91 4.25 7.58 -3.49
C PRO A 91 5.24 6.57 -4.07
N ARG A 92 5.83 5.71 -3.22
CA ARG A 92 6.80 4.70 -3.63
C ARG A 92 6.17 3.55 -4.40
N PHE A 93 4.89 3.25 -4.16
CA PHE A 93 4.22 2.06 -4.69
C PHE A 93 3.07 2.42 -5.63
N LYS A 94 2.23 3.39 -5.25
CA LYS A 94 1.05 3.82 -6.01
C LYS A 94 0.23 2.60 -6.47
N LYS A 95 0.07 2.44 -7.80
CA LYS A 95 -0.68 1.35 -8.44
C LYS A 95 0.20 0.20 -8.97
N VAL A 96 1.52 0.33 -8.90
CA VAL A 96 2.49 -0.50 -9.64
C VAL A 96 2.40 -1.99 -9.26
N HIS A 97 2.18 -2.28 -7.99
CA HIS A 97 2.21 -3.65 -7.47
C HIS A 97 0.83 -4.30 -7.31
N PHE A 98 -0.22 -3.69 -7.84
CA PHE A 98 -1.56 -4.30 -7.83
C PHE A 98 -1.65 -5.36 -8.91
N MET A 99 -1.83 -6.63 -8.51
CA MET A 99 -2.07 -7.73 -9.45
C MET A 99 -3.54 -7.84 -9.84
N ASN A 100 -4.46 -7.28 -9.05
CA ASN A 100 -5.89 -7.22 -9.34
C ASN A 100 -6.32 -5.78 -9.71
N PRO A 101 -6.55 -5.48 -11.01
CA PRO A 101 -6.98 -4.15 -11.45
C PRO A 101 -8.32 -3.71 -10.86
N LEU A 102 -9.24 -4.63 -10.61
CA LEU A 102 -10.55 -4.32 -10.02
C LEU A 102 -10.42 -3.86 -8.57
N ALA A 103 -9.56 -4.53 -7.80
CA ALA A 103 -9.26 -4.14 -6.42
C ALA A 103 -8.60 -2.74 -6.37
N CYS A 104 -7.66 -2.48 -7.27
CA CYS A 104 -7.04 -1.15 -7.41
C CYS A 104 -8.08 -0.08 -7.73
N SER A 105 -8.94 -0.31 -8.72
CA SER A 105 -10.00 0.64 -9.10
C SER A 105 -10.97 0.92 -7.96
N SER A 106 -11.40 -0.13 -7.25
CA SER A 106 -12.26 0.00 -6.07
C SER A 106 -11.61 0.86 -4.97
N ALA A 107 -10.32 0.63 -4.69
CA ALA A 107 -9.58 1.42 -3.72
C ALA A 107 -9.42 2.89 -4.16
N VAL A 108 -9.14 3.16 -5.44
CA VAL A 108 -9.09 4.53 -5.97
C VAL A 108 -10.43 5.24 -5.83
N THR A 109 -11.55 4.57 -6.15
CA THR A 109 -12.89 5.15 -5.98
C THR A 109 -13.15 5.50 -4.52
N LYS A 110 -12.83 4.60 -3.59
CA LYS A 110 -12.95 4.88 -2.15
C LYS A 110 -12.10 6.07 -1.70
N ILE A 111 -10.88 6.21 -2.21
CA ILE A 111 -10.04 7.39 -1.93
C ILE A 111 -10.75 8.67 -2.41
N LYS A 112 -11.29 8.66 -3.63
CA LYS A 112 -12.02 9.81 -4.18
C LYS A 112 -13.23 10.17 -3.32
N ASP A 113 -13.97 9.17 -2.84
CA ASP A 113 -15.13 9.39 -1.99
C ASP A 113 -14.73 9.97 -0.62
N LEU A 114 -13.67 9.44 0.00
CA LEU A 114 -13.14 9.98 1.26
C LEU A 114 -12.69 11.44 1.13
N ILE A 115 -12.04 11.80 0.03
CA ILE A 115 -11.62 13.18 -0.24
C ILE A 115 -12.86 14.09 -0.38
N LYS A 116 -13.88 13.66 -1.13
CA LYS A 116 -15.11 14.44 -1.30
C LYS A 116 -15.85 14.66 0.01
N THR A 117 -16.00 13.61 0.84
CA THR A 117 -16.66 13.70 2.14
C THR A 117 -15.89 14.64 3.09
N THR A 118 -14.56 14.55 3.10
CA THR A 118 -13.74 15.45 3.93
C THR A 118 -13.93 16.91 3.52
N ALA A 119 -13.93 17.19 2.21
CA ALA A 119 -14.15 18.54 1.69
C ALA A 119 -15.56 19.09 1.91
N GLN A 120 -16.56 18.24 2.17
CA GLN A 120 -17.92 18.66 2.53
C GLN A 120 -18.04 18.94 4.03
N ASN A 121 -17.45 18.09 4.88
CA ASN A 121 -17.49 18.24 6.33
C ASN A 121 -16.72 19.48 6.83
N GLU A 122 -15.66 19.89 6.14
CA GLU A 122 -14.95 21.16 6.41
C GLU A 122 -15.82 22.41 6.15
N VAL A 123 -16.90 22.30 5.37
CA VAL A 123 -17.83 23.41 5.10
C VAL A 123 -18.93 23.50 6.18
N GLU A 124 -19.27 22.39 6.85
CA GLU A 124 -20.30 22.37 7.90
C GLU A 124 -19.75 22.69 9.31
N SER A 125 -18.47 22.42 9.59
CA SER A 125 -17.84 22.78 10.88
C SER A 125 -17.59 24.28 11.10
N ASP A 126 -17.81 25.13 10.09
CA ASP A 126 -17.69 26.60 10.19
C ASP A 126 -18.89 27.27 10.91
N SER A 127 -19.80 26.47 11.51
CA SER A 127 -20.99 26.97 12.23
C SER A 127 -20.94 26.84 13.76
N LEU A 128 -19.82 26.41 14.33
CA LEU A 128 -19.58 26.44 15.78
C LEU A 128 -18.49 27.47 16.10
N ASP A 129 -18.93 28.72 16.12
CA ASP A 129 -18.25 29.84 16.74
C ASP A 129 -18.22 29.62 18.27
N HIS A 130 -17.11 29.07 18.76
CA HIS A 130 -16.72 29.28 20.15
C HIS A 130 -15.38 29.99 20.22
N SER A 131 -15.49 31.31 20.18
CA SER A 131 -14.58 32.29 20.75
C SER A 131 -13.87 31.80 22.01
N GLU A 132 -12.59 31.46 21.90
CA GLU A 132 -11.58 31.76 22.93
C GLU A 132 -10.29 32.29 22.25
N LYS A 133 -9.77 33.38 22.81
CA LYS A 133 -8.66 34.20 22.31
C LYS A 133 -7.28 33.61 22.69
N PRO A 134 -6.17 34.14 22.15
CA PRO A 134 -5.10 33.35 21.54
C PRO A 134 -3.96 33.01 22.49
N GLU A 135 -3.42 31.80 22.37
CA GLU A 135 -1.99 31.59 22.54
C GLU A 135 -1.34 31.74 21.17
N ASP A 136 -0.24 32.49 21.11
CA ASP A 136 0.54 32.85 19.93
C ASP A 136 1.21 31.61 19.32
N ASN A 137 0.41 30.74 18.72
CA ASN A 137 0.87 29.53 18.07
C ASN A 137 1.20 29.89 16.62
N PHE A 138 2.42 30.39 16.39
CA PHE A 138 2.91 30.70 15.04
C PHE A 138 2.91 29.42 14.19
N SER A 139 1.83 29.20 13.45
CA SER A 139 1.71 28.08 12.54
C SER A 139 2.05 28.54 11.13
N LEU A 140 3.19 28.05 10.62
CA LEU A 140 3.64 28.24 9.23
C LEU A 140 2.57 27.83 8.19
N TRP A 141 1.59 27.03 8.61
CA TRP A 141 0.57 26.47 7.74
C TRP A 141 -0.71 27.32 7.69
N GLU A 142 -0.84 28.38 8.48
CA GLU A 142 -2.00 29.27 8.42
C GLU A 142 -2.16 29.92 7.05
N ASP A 143 -1.06 30.37 6.46
CA ASP A 143 -1.08 31.00 5.14
C ASP A 143 -1.33 29.97 4.03
N HIS A 144 -0.85 28.72 4.21
CA HIS A 144 -1.20 27.61 3.34
C HIS A 144 -2.72 27.32 3.37
N GLN A 145 -3.32 27.25 4.56
CA GLN A 145 -4.75 27.04 4.71
C GLN A 145 -5.57 28.16 4.05
N LYS A 146 -5.15 29.42 4.19
CA LYS A 146 -5.78 30.56 3.52
C LYS A 146 -5.69 30.43 1.99
N LEU A 147 -4.54 30.03 1.45
CA LEU A 147 -4.32 29.84 0.01
C LEU A 147 -5.17 28.69 -0.55
N VAL A 148 -5.19 27.54 0.12
CA VAL A 148 -6.01 26.37 -0.28
C VAL A 148 -7.50 26.75 -0.32
N ARG A 149 -8.00 27.45 0.71
CA ARG A 149 -9.38 27.93 0.76
C ARG A 149 -9.71 28.89 -0.39
N LYS A 150 -8.78 29.78 -0.75
CA LYS A 150 -8.97 30.72 -1.87
C LYS A 150 -9.02 29.99 -3.21
N ASN A 151 -8.15 29.02 -3.44
CA ASN A 151 -8.15 28.20 -4.66
C ASN A 151 -9.44 27.37 -4.78
N TRP A 152 -9.90 26.76 -3.69
CA TRP A 152 -11.13 25.96 -3.69
C TRP A 152 -12.38 26.78 -4.03
N LYS A 153 -12.47 28.02 -3.53
CA LYS A 153 -13.57 28.94 -3.86
C LYS A 153 -13.56 29.34 -5.34
N THR A 154 -12.38 29.46 -5.94
CA THR A 154 -12.19 29.82 -7.35
C THR A 154 -12.52 28.64 -8.30
N SER A 155 -12.21 27.40 -7.90
CA SER A 155 -12.56 26.18 -8.67
C SER A 155 -14.03 25.77 -8.54
N LYS A 156 -14.78 26.28 -7.54
CA LYS A 156 -16.25 26.12 -7.50
C LYS A 156 -16.98 27.06 -8.47
N THR A 157 -16.38 28.20 -8.83
CA THR A 157 -16.97 29.18 -9.76
C THR A 157 -16.66 28.87 -11.22
N ASP A 158 -15.58 28.16 -11.49
CA ASP A 158 -15.15 27.75 -12.83
C ASP A 158 -15.17 26.22 -12.82
N GLY A 159 -16.16 25.59 -13.47
CA GLY A 159 -16.53 24.16 -13.33
C GLY A 159 -15.49 23.13 -13.82
N THR A 160 -14.21 23.42 -13.65
CA THR A 160 -13.04 22.64 -14.04
C THR A 160 -12.25 22.29 -12.79
N ILE A 161 -12.54 21.10 -12.24
CA ILE A 161 -11.67 20.46 -11.26
C ILE A 161 -10.34 20.22 -11.98
N SER A 162 -9.33 20.99 -11.58
CA SER A 162 -8.06 21.14 -12.29
C SER A 162 -7.29 19.82 -12.43
N ASP A 163 -6.62 19.71 -13.59
CA ASP A 163 -5.77 18.64 -14.12
C ASP A 163 -4.59 18.16 -13.24
N GLU A 164 -4.49 18.61 -11.99
CA GLU A 164 -3.44 18.23 -11.04
C GLU A 164 -3.48 16.73 -10.65
N LEU A 165 -4.60 16.04 -10.93
CA LEU A 165 -4.73 14.60 -10.72
C LEU A 165 -4.10 13.74 -11.83
N PHE A 166 -3.65 14.31 -12.95
CA PHE A 166 -2.88 13.54 -13.95
C PHE A 166 -1.50 13.10 -13.45
N ILE A 167 -0.94 13.77 -12.44
CA ILE A 167 0.33 13.34 -11.81
C ILE A 167 0.14 12.06 -10.97
N PHE A 168 -1.12 11.71 -10.66
CA PHE A 168 -1.51 10.52 -9.89
C PHE A 168 -2.36 9.51 -10.69
N THR A 169 -2.54 9.72 -11.99
CA THR A 169 -3.26 8.76 -12.85
C THR A 169 -2.28 7.75 -13.41
#